data_AF-A0A368MWR9-F1
#
_entry.id   AF-A0A368MWR9-F1
#
_cell.length_a   1.000
_cell.length_b   1.000
_cell.length_c   1.000
_cell.angle_alpha   90.00
_cell.angle_beta   90.00
_cell.angle_gamma   90.00
#
_symmetry.space_group_name_H-M   'P 1'
#
loop_
_entity.id
_entity.type
_entity.pdbx_description
1 polymer ?
#
loop_
_entity_poly.entity_id
_entity_poly.type
_entity_poly.pdbx_seq_one_letter_code
_entity_poly.pdbx_strand_id
1 'polypeptide(L)'
;MDTITNGGNASENHHGYNSANLDARLNGISRCESRSSMFLYVPEKVDIDEILAENAPDFPVHKDELNYILSLISSIPSKNLKFLDSNGYTSINRKVLQKTIYKYRKCLDYLISQGILEESAQYIPGFKSKGVKFTQEYLSPLKAVEITKPTLLKSITGVRKKVDMPRTEELSFLKRNFDDLTIDVEGAIRDLSEMARKESEEGNCYAHERLNCRLHPILELHHKSFAFGVDTSGGRLHTPLTRLKSELRKHVTYKGESLFSIDVVNSQPFLTRALFFENNFIINKVMDKLFNGVPPASSIPIMILKMVREARLETDTKMYLKSISEGNFYEDFGKLLVDNGSLDPLLPAQELRKRAKDITFSSIYSPNEHIGFNPTIRIFADAFPTVYEMFKLTKTGKGKHNRFPLLLQKIESDLMLRVICKKINKTYPQIPLFTIHDSIITTEPYIETVRNFINKYTRKYIGKEPTLKIEKWE
;
A
#
# COMPACT_ATOMS: atom_id res chain seq x y z
N MET A 1 58.55 22.75 18.11
CA MET A 1 59.87 22.22 18.49
C MET A 1 59.70 20.74 18.71
N ASP A 2 60.08 19.99 17.69
CA ASP A 2 60.24 18.54 17.73
C ASP A 2 61.21 18.13 18.84
N THR A 3 60.93 17.03 19.53
CA THR A 3 61.79 15.84 19.48
C THR A 3 61.13 14.66 20.20
N ILE A 4 61.11 13.54 19.48
CA ILE A 4 60.72 12.19 19.87
C ILE A 4 61.98 11.45 20.39
N THR A 5 61.77 10.29 21.01
CA THR A 5 62.66 9.12 21.24
C THR A 5 63.20 9.00 22.66
N ASN A 6 63.35 7.83 23.29
CA ASN A 6 63.05 6.38 23.14
C ASN A 6 63.50 5.81 24.52
N GLY A 7 63.16 4.64 25.07
CA GLY A 7 62.58 3.38 24.59
C GLY A 7 62.91 2.33 25.67
N GLY A 8 62.01 1.39 25.92
CA GLY A 8 62.29 -0.06 25.85
C GLY A 8 62.07 -0.77 27.20
N ASN A 9 61.83 -2.08 27.31
CA ASN A 9 61.40 -3.13 26.38
C ASN A 9 61.17 -4.40 27.25
N ALA A 10 60.12 -5.20 27.01
CA ALA A 10 60.00 -6.63 27.37
C ALA A 10 58.66 -7.17 26.79
N SER A 11 58.66 -7.73 25.57
CA SER A 11 58.71 -9.19 25.24
C SER A 11 57.42 -9.97 25.60
N GLU A 12 56.54 -10.21 24.61
CA GLU A 12 56.30 -11.51 23.91
C GLU A 12 55.31 -12.45 24.66
N ASN A 13 54.34 -13.18 24.08
CA ASN A 13 54.00 -13.50 22.69
C ASN A 13 52.54 -14.01 22.56
N HIS A 14 51.93 -13.66 21.43
CA HIS A 14 50.92 -14.33 20.57
C HIS A 14 49.90 -15.38 21.06
N HIS A 15 48.63 -15.11 20.76
CA HIS A 15 47.91 -15.84 19.68
C HIS A 15 46.82 -14.96 19.06
N GLY A 16 47.07 -14.47 17.84
CA GLY A 16 46.09 -13.79 17.00
C GLY A 16 45.39 -14.79 16.09
N TYR A 17 44.06 -14.82 16.14
CA TYR A 17 43.24 -15.32 15.05
C TYR A 17 42.83 -14.12 14.19
N ASN A 18 43.36 -14.10 12.97
CA ASN A 18 43.16 -13.07 11.95
C ASN A 18 41.67 -12.81 11.66
N SER A 19 41.23 -11.59 11.95
CA SER A 19 39.93 -11.02 11.57
C SER A 19 39.79 -10.75 10.06
N ALA A 20 40.83 -11.00 9.26
CA ALA A 20 40.84 -10.71 7.84
C ALA A 20 40.00 -11.67 6.95
N ASN A 21 39.56 -12.82 7.49
CA ASN A 21 38.75 -13.80 6.74
C ASN A 21 37.24 -13.72 7.03
N LEU A 22 36.80 -12.89 7.98
CA LEU A 22 35.38 -12.67 8.28
C LEU A 22 34.78 -11.53 7.43
N ASP A 23 35.59 -10.51 7.12
CA ASP A 23 35.19 -9.38 6.27
C ASP A 23 35.07 -9.73 4.78
N ALA A 24 35.72 -10.81 4.33
CA ALA A 24 35.57 -11.32 2.96
C ALA A 24 34.28 -12.14 2.75
N ARG A 25 33.66 -12.66 3.83
CA ARG A 25 32.42 -13.45 3.77
C ARG A 25 31.16 -12.64 4.11
N LEU A 26 31.30 -11.41 4.62
CA LEU A 26 30.20 -10.48 4.90
C LEU A 26 29.92 -9.49 3.76
N ASN A 27 30.77 -9.46 2.72
CA ASN A 27 30.59 -8.66 1.51
C ASN A 27 29.88 -9.40 0.36
N GLY A 28 29.48 -10.66 0.58
CA GLY A 28 28.64 -11.42 -0.34
C GLY A 28 27.19 -11.39 0.13
N ILE A 29 26.28 -10.89 -0.72
CA ILE A 29 24.82 -10.95 -0.56
C ILE A 29 24.21 -9.79 0.26
N SER A 30 24.51 -8.55 -0.15
CA SER A 30 23.53 -7.45 -0.17
C SER A 30 23.95 -6.36 -1.15
N ARG A 31 24.23 -6.75 -2.39
CA ARG A 31 24.15 -5.81 -3.51
C ARG A 31 22.66 -5.67 -3.80
N CYS A 32 22.10 -4.50 -3.55
CA CYS A 32 21.03 -3.99 -4.39
C CYS A 32 21.48 -4.25 -5.84
N GLU A 33 20.94 -5.27 -6.50
CA GLU A 33 21.35 -5.66 -7.83
C GLU A 33 21.39 -4.39 -8.67
N SER A 34 22.57 -4.02 -9.17
CA SER A 34 22.70 -2.93 -10.11
C SER A 34 21.96 -3.37 -11.35
N ARG A 35 20.68 -3.05 -11.43
CA ARG A 35 19.90 -3.29 -12.64
C ARG A 35 20.59 -2.52 -13.76
N SER A 36 21.04 -3.24 -14.78
CA SER A 36 21.60 -2.66 -16.00
C SER A 36 20.55 -1.85 -16.76
N SER A 37 19.28 -2.16 -16.54
CA SER A 37 18.15 -1.47 -17.14
C SER A 37 16.86 -1.56 -16.33
N MET A 38 15.88 -0.71 -16.68
CA MET A 38 14.54 -0.73 -16.09
C MET A 38 13.51 -0.34 -17.15
N PHE A 39 12.35 -1.02 -17.15
CA PHE A 39 11.20 -0.59 -17.94
C PHE A 39 10.46 0.57 -17.29
N LEU A 40 10.17 1.57 -18.11
CA LEU A 40 9.21 2.64 -17.88
C LEU A 40 8.04 2.50 -18.86
N TYR A 41 6.93 3.15 -18.57
CA TYR A 41 5.74 3.08 -19.40
C TYR A 41 5.32 4.48 -19.84
N VAL A 42 5.28 4.70 -21.16
CA VAL A 42 4.93 5.97 -21.80
C VAL A 42 3.90 5.72 -22.89
N PRO A 43 3.08 6.70 -23.31
CA PRO A 43 2.10 6.50 -24.38
C PRO A 43 2.77 6.03 -25.68
N GLU A 44 2.14 5.10 -26.39
CA GLU A 44 2.63 4.49 -27.63
C GLU A 44 3.03 5.51 -28.70
N LYS A 45 2.23 6.58 -28.82
CA LYS A 45 2.46 7.67 -29.77
C LYS A 45 3.66 8.57 -29.42
N VAL A 46 4.24 8.43 -28.25
CA VAL A 46 5.45 9.20 -27.90
C VAL A 46 6.68 8.45 -28.38
N ASP A 47 7.41 9.04 -29.33
CA ASP A 47 8.74 8.59 -29.74
C ASP A 47 9.77 9.66 -29.43
N ILE A 48 10.49 9.49 -28.31
CA ILE A 48 11.51 10.47 -27.89
C ILE A 48 12.74 10.46 -28.82
N ASP A 49 13.07 9.32 -29.43
CA ASP A 49 14.22 9.24 -30.32
C ASP A 49 13.96 10.05 -31.60
N GLU A 50 12.76 9.93 -32.18
CA GLU A 50 12.31 10.74 -33.32
C GLU A 50 12.22 12.23 -32.98
N ILE A 51 11.56 12.58 -31.86
CA ILE A 51 11.39 13.98 -31.44
C ILE A 51 12.74 14.68 -31.19
N LEU A 52 13.72 13.98 -30.61
CA LEU A 52 15.06 14.53 -30.41
C LEU A 52 15.85 14.67 -31.72
N ALA A 53 15.59 13.81 -32.71
CA ALA A 53 16.22 13.90 -34.03
C ALA A 53 15.68 15.08 -34.84
N GLU A 54 14.37 15.33 -34.78
CA GLU A 54 13.72 16.44 -35.49
C GLU A 54 13.96 17.79 -34.80
N ASN A 55 13.82 17.84 -33.48
CA ASN A 55 13.81 19.07 -32.70
C ASN A 55 14.66 18.95 -31.44
N ALA A 56 15.99 18.93 -31.60
CA ALA A 56 16.92 18.86 -30.48
C ALA A 56 16.84 20.10 -29.57
N PRO A 57 16.86 19.93 -28.22
CA PRO A 57 16.87 21.06 -27.29
C PRO A 57 18.21 21.80 -27.25
N ASP A 58 18.19 23.06 -26.83
CA ASP A 58 19.36 23.93 -26.64
C ASP A 58 20.19 23.61 -25.38
N PHE A 59 19.89 22.50 -24.69
CA PHE A 59 20.59 22.05 -23.49
C PHE A 59 20.86 20.54 -23.55
N PRO A 60 21.93 20.06 -22.90
CA PRO A 60 22.23 18.63 -22.90
C PRO A 60 21.10 17.87 -22.20
N VAL A 61 20.48 16.91 -22.89
CA VAL A 61 19.44 16.01 -22.34
C VAL A 61 19.69 14.58 -22.81
N HIS A 62 19.34 13.61 -21.96
CA HIS A 62 19.32 12.21 -22.34
C HIS A 62 17.88 11.73 -22.47
N LYS A 63 17.56 10.90 -23.47
CA LYS A 63 16.20 10.40 -23.71
C LYS A 63 15.55 9.76 -22.48
N ASP A 64 16.30 8.97 -21.72
CA ASP A 64 15.85 8.36 -20.45
C ASP A 64 15.31 9.37 -19.42
N GLU A 65 15.86 10.60 -19.39
CA GLU A 65 15.38 11.64 -18.50
C GLU A 65 13.99 12.13 -18.90
N LEU A 66 13.74 12.24 -20.21
CA LEU A 66 12.43 12.60 -20.78
C LEU A 66 11.42 11.46 -20.55
N ASN A 67 11.79 10.23 -20.92
CA ASN A 67 10.97 9.04 -20.69
C ASN A 67 10.61 8.85 -19.22
N TYR A 68 11.52 9.15 -18.30
CA TYR A 68 11.22 9.15 -16.87
C TYR A 68 10.14 10.16 -16.51
N ILE A 69 10.25 11.42 -16.94
CA ILE A 69 9.23 12.44 -16.66
C ILE A 69 7.86 12.04 -17.20
N LEU A 70 7.80 11.56 -18.45
CA LEU A 70 6.57 11.11 -19.11
C LEU A 70 5.93 9.94 -18.34
N SER A 71 6.73 8.97 -17.91
CA SER A 71 6.25 7.82 -17.14
C SER A 71 5.66 8.19 -15.78
N LEU A 72 6.08 9.30 -15.18
CA LEU A 72 5.54 9.77 -13.90
C LEU A 72 4.06 10.17 -13.99
N ILE A 73 3.60 10.60 -15.17
CA ILE A 73 2.22 11.05 -15.42
C ILE A 73 1.23 9.91 -15.18
N SER A 74 1.58 8.68 -15.56
CA SER A 74 0.71 7.51 -15.31
C SER A 74 1.10 6.75 -14.03
N SER A 75 2.39 6.68 -13.70
CA SER A 75 2.88 5.84 -12.59
C SER A 75 2.58 6.41 -11.19
N ILE A 76 2.53 7.73 -11.03
CA ILE A 76 2.17 8.37 -9.75
C ILE A 76 0.68 8.12 -9.42
N PRO A 77 -0.28 8.48 -10.30
CA PRO A 77 -1.69 8.25 -10.01
C PRO A 77 -2.07 6.77 -9.99
N SER A 78 -1.36 5.90 -10.71
CA SER A 78 -1.48 4.44 -10.54
C SER A 78 -1.26 3.98 -9.09
N LYS A 79 -0.34 4.62 -8.36
CA LYS A 79 -0.09 4.32 -6.94
C LYS A 79 -1.10 4.99 -6.02
N ASN A 80 -1.58 6.18 -6.39
CA ASN A 80 -2.58 6.90 -5.62
C ASN A 80 -3.32 7.92 -6.51
N LEU A 81 -4.57 7.58 -6.86
CA LEU A 81 -5.40 8.39 -7.75
C LEU A 81 -5.62 9.83 -7.28
N LYS A 82 -5.43 10.15 -6.00
CA LYS A 82 -5.57 11.54 -5.48
C LYS A 82 -4.61 12.55 -6.14
N PHE A 83 -3.57 12.07 -6.81
CA PHE A 83 -2.62 12.92 -7.54
C PHE A 83 -3.11 13.27 -8.94
N LEU A 84 -4.15 12.60 -9.43
CA LEU A 84 -4.87 12.96 -10.64
C LEU A 84 -6.04 13.86 -10.26
N ASP A 85 -6.10 15.07 -10.82
CA ASP A 85 -7.23 15.96 -10.57
C ASP A 85 -8.39 15.73 -11.55
N SER A 86 -9.50 16.43 -11.31
CA SER A 86 -10.73 16.31 -12.11
C SER A 86 -10.59 16.74 -13.57
N ASN A 87 -9.45 17.32 -13.96
CA ASN A 87 -9.16 17.76 -15.32
C ASN A 87 -8.08 16.90 -15.99
N GLY A 88 -7.70 15.78 -15.35
CA GLY A 88 -6.69 14.84 -15.85
C GLY A 88 -5.24 15.22 -15.55
N TYR A 89 -4.98 16.30 -14.80
CA TYR A 89 -3.60 16.68 -14.50
C TYR A 89 -3.01 15.86 -13.36
N THR A 90 -1.80 15.37 -13.57
CA THR A 90 -1.03 14.65 -12.56
C THR A 90 -0.12 15.60 -11.79
N SER A 91 -0.31 15.66 -10.48
CA SER A 91 0.52 16.43 -9.55
C SER A 91 1.85 15.71 -9.30
N ILE A 92 2.96 16.27 -9.82
CA ILE A 92 4.31 15.73 -9.62
C ILE A 92 5.08 16.57 -8.59
N ASN A 93 5.63 15.93 -7.56
CA ASN A 93 6.43 16.63 -6.55
C ASN A 93 7.75 17.13 -7.16
N ARG A 94 7.85 18.45 -7.36
CA ARG A 94 9.01 19.10 -8.00
C ARG A 94 10.31 18.92 -7.21
N LYS A 95 10.27 18.89 -5.88
CA LYS A 95 11.47 18.66 -5.04
C LYS A 95 12.03 17.24 -5.22
N VAL A 96 11.15 16.24 -5.34
CA VAL A 96 11.56 14.85 -5.60
C VAL A 96 12.06 14.71 -7.03
N LEU A 97 11.37 15.33 -8.00
CA LEU A 97 11.79 15.30 -9.39
C LEU A 97 13.16 15.97 -9.58
N GLN A 98 13.41 17.12 -8.95
CA GLN A 98 14.72 17.79 -9.03
C GLN A 98 15.86 16.99 -8.41
N LYS A 99 15.61 16.24 -7.32
CA LYS A 99 16.60 15.30 -6.77
C LYS A 99 16.94 14.17 -7.75
N THR A 100 15.99 13.83 -8.63
CA THR A 100 16.17 12.75 -9.60
C THR A 100 16.84 13.26 -10.89
N ILE A 101 16.33 14.35 -11.44
CA ILE A 101 16.81 15.03 -12.64
C ILE A 101 17.06 16.49 -12.25
N TYR A 102 18.33 16.87 -12.07
CA TYR A 102 18.68 18.22 -11.64
C TYR A 102 18.09 19.30 -12.56
N LYS A 103 18.07 19.06 -13.88
CA LYS A 103 17.56 19.96 -14.92
C LYS A 103 16.08 19.73 -15.29
N TYR A 104 15.28 19.15 -14.39
CA TYR A 104 13.91 18.72 -14.73
C TYR A 104 13.04 19.82 -15.33
N ARG A 105 13.23 21.09 -14.93
CA ARG A 105 12.40 22.20 -15.44
C ARG A 105 12.64 22.43 -16.92
N LYS A 106 13.91 22.47 -17.36
CA LYS A 106 14.27 22.53 -18.79
C LYS A 106 13.69 21.37 -19.58
N CYS A 107 13.73 20.16 -19.01
CA CYS A 107 13.12 18.97 -19.64
C CYS A 107 11.60 19.11 -19.77
N LEU A 108 10.92 19.62 -18.74
CA LEU A 108 9.48 19.84 -18.77
C LEU A 108 9.10 20.92 -19.78
N ASP A 109 9.82 22.04 -19.80
CA ASP A 109 9.60 23.15 -20.72
C ASP A 109 9.79 22.70 -22.18
N TYR A 110 10.79 21.87 -22.44
CA TYR A 110 10.99 21.26 -23.76
C TYR A 110 9.82 20.35 -24.16
N LEU A 111 9.37 19.44 -23.28
CA LEU A 111 8.23 18.58 -23.57
C LEU A 111 6.93 19.38 -23.81
N ILE A 112 6.79 20.53 -23.17
CA ILE A 112 5.67 21.46 -23.38
C ILE A 112 5.83 22.21 -24.71
N SER A 113 7.04 22.67 -25.06
CA SER A 113 7.28 23.39 -26.32
C SER A 113 7.11 22.49 -27.56
N GLN A 114 7.36 21.19 -27.42
CA GLN A 114 7.07 20.18 -28.44
C GLN A 114 5.59 19.77 -28.50
N GLY A 115 4.71 20.39 -27.69
CA GLY A 115 3.29 20.06 -27.67
C GLY A 115 2.94 18.67 -27.12
N ILE A 116 3.88 17.98 -26.48
CA ILE A 116 3.66 16.64 -25.91
C ILE A 116 2.87 16.73 -24.60
N LEU A 117 3.22 17.73 -23.79
CA LEU A 117 2.64 17.97 -22.47
C LEU A 117 2.01 19.34 -22.37
N GLU A 118 1.05 19.46 -21.47
CA GLU A 118 0.54 20.74 -20.98
C GLU A 118 0.63 20.80 -19.45
N GLU A 119 0.84 22.01 -18.92
CA GLU A 119 0.96 22.27 -17.48
C GLU A 119 -0.22 23.12 -17.00
N SER A 120 -0.85 22.71 -15.89
CA SER A 120 -1.99 23.43 -15.32
C SER A 120 -1.60 24.85 -14.87
N ALA A 121 -2.47 25.84 -15.08
CA ALA A 121 -2.23 27.23 -14.67
C ALA A 121 -2.11 27.43 -13.14
N GLN A 122 -2.80 26.63 -12.33
CA GLN A 122 -2.92 26.86 -10.88
C GLN A 122 -1.79 26.20 -10.07
N TYR A 123 -0.94 27.03 -9.45
CA TYR A 123 -0.03 26.64 -8.36
C TYR A 123 -0.60 27.14 -7.03
N ILE A 124 -0.77 26.25 -6.05
CA ILE A 124 -1.15 26.64 -4.69
C ILE A 124 0.02 26.28 -3.76
N PRO A 125 0.81 27.27 -3.29
CA PRO A 125 1.95 27.03 -2.41
C PRO A 125 1.55 26.16 -1.20
N GLY A 126 2.28 25.06 -0.98
CA GLY A 126 2.05 24.15 0.14
C GLY A 126 0.89 23.15 -0.02
N PHE A 127 0.01 23.31 -1.02
CA PHE A 127 -1.17 22.44 -1.22
C PHE A 127 -1.17 21.70 -2.57
N LYS A 128 -0.87 22.36 -3.69
CA LYS A 128 -0.95 21.76 -5.04
C LYS A 128 0.22 22.24 -5.91
N SER A 129 1.08 21.31 -6.32
CA SER A 129 2.06 21.58 -7.39
C SER A 129 1.33 21.73 -8.72
N LYS A 130 1.86 22.50 -9.68
CA LYS A 130 1.32 22.50 -11.03
C LYS A 130 1.27 21.06 -11.55
N GLY A 131 0.11 20.65 -12.03
CA GLY A 131 -0.08 19.34 -12.61
C GLY A 131 0.34 19.33 -14.08
N VAL A 132 0.68 18.15 -14.59
CA VAL A 132 0.98 17.94 -16.02
C VAL A 132 0.14 16.80 -16.58
N LYS A 133 -0.20 16.89 -17.86
CA LYS A 133 -0.83 15.80 -18.62
C LYS A 133 -0.37 15.81 -20.07
N PHE A 134 -0.65 14.72 -20.77
CA PHE A 134 -0.42 14.62 -22.21
C PHE A 134 -1.46 15.45 -22.96
N THR A 135 -1.05 16.03 -24.09
CA THR A 135 -1.98 16.64 -25.04
C THR A 135 -2.77 15.58 -25.81
N GLN A 136 -3.87 15.99 -26.43
CA GLN A 136 -4.81 15.08 -27.11
C GLN A 136 -4.13 14.20 -28.18
N GLU A 137 -3.14 14.74 -28.88
CA GLU A 137 -2.40 14.06 -29.93
C GLU A 137 -1.70 12.80 -29.40
N TYR A 138 -1.07 12.91 -28.23
CA TYR A 138 -0.26 11.84 -27.62
C TYR A 138 -1.05 10.90 -26.72
N LEU A 139 -2.36 11.11 -26.54
CA LEU A 139 -3.21 10.14 -25.84
C LEU A 139 -3.24 8.82 -26.61
N SER A 140 -2.66 7.80 -25.97
CA SER A 140 -2.60 6.42 -26.41
C SER A 140 -2.36 5.49 -25.21
N PRO A 141 -2.61 4.17 -25.35
CA PRO A 141 -2.17 3.17 -24.38
C PRO A 141 -0.67 3.23 -24.13
N LEU A 142 -0.22 2.66 -23.02
CA LEU A 142 1.19 2.70 -22.62
C LEU A 142 1.99 1.58 -23.31
N LYS A 143 3.14 1.94 -23.88
CA LYS A 143 4.22 1.00 -24.26
C LYS A 143 5.34 0.98 -23.23
N ALA A 144 6.06 -0.13 -23.19
CA ALA A 144 7.28 -0.25 -22.42
C ALA A 144 8.46 0.42 -23.15
N VAL A 145 9.26 1.18 -22.40
CA VAL A 145 10.52 1.75 -22.86
C VAL A 145 11.60 1.41 -21.85
N GLU A 146 12.70 0.84 -22.33
CA GLU A 146 13.85 0.49 -21.51
C GLU A 146 14.76 1.71 -21.30
N ILE A 147 15.11 2.00 -20.04
CA ILE A 147 16.12 2.99 -19.69
C ILE A 147 17.38 2.32 -19.16
N THR A 148 18.54 2.88 -19.51
CA THR A 148 19.87 2.28 -19.23
C THR A 148 20.82 3.26 -18.55
N LYS A 149 20.51 4.57 -18.51
CA LYS A 149 21.38 5.61 -17.92
C LYS A 149 21.69 5.31 -16.43
N PRO A 150 22.93 4.94 -16.06
CA PRO A 150 23.23 4.42 -14.71
C PRO A 150 22.98 5.45 -13.60
N THR A 151 23.27 6.72 -13.86
CA THR A 151 23.05 7.81 -12.89
C THR A 151 21.57 8.02 -12.58
N LEU A 152 20.71 7.89 -13.60
CA LEU A 152 19.27 7.98 -13.44
C LEU A 152 18.73 6.75 -12.70
N LEU A 153 19.15 5.54 -13.09
CA LEU A 153 18.77 4.29 -12.42
C LEU A 153 19.12 4.31 -10.93
N LYS A 154 20.34 4.76 -10.59
CA LYS A 154 20.79 4.93 -9.19
C LYS A 154 19.94 5.96 -8.43
N SER A 155 19.53 7.04 -9.11
CA SER A 155 18.71 8.08 -8.49
C SER A 155 17.28 7.60 -8.22
N ILE A 156 16.64 6.95 -9.21
CA ILE A 156 15.29 6.38 -9.09
C ILE A 156 15.24 5.33 -7.96
N THR A 157 16.23 4.45 -7.89
CA THR A 157 16.31 3.41 -6.85
C THR A 157 16.63 4.00 -5.48
N GLY A 158 17.55 4.97 -5.40
CA GLY A 158 17.94 5.63 -4.15
C GLY A 158 16.85 6.49 -3.49
N VAL A 159 15.88 7.01 -4.26
CA VAL A 159 14.74 7.77 -3.73
C VAL A 159 13.72 6.87 -3.01
N ARG A 160 13.73 5.54 -3.21
CA ARG A 160 12.77 4.59 -2.63
C ARG A 160 12.91 4.33 -1.10
N LYS A 161 13.51 5.25 -0.33
CA LYS A 161 13.74 5.16 1.14
C LYS A 161 12.48 5.02 2.04
N LYS A 162 11.30 4.74 1.48
CA LYS A 162 10.07 4.43 2.22
C LYS A 162 9.77 2.92 2.32
N VAL A 163 10.74 2.09 1.96
CA VAL A 163 10.65 0.63 2.10
C VAL A 163 11.40 0.20 3.37
N ASP A 164 10.75 -0.60 4.19
CA ASP A 164 11.38 -1.30 5.31
C ASP A 164 12.15 -2.51 4.77
N MET A 165 13.46 -2.34 4.57
CA MET A 165 14.32 -3.38 3.96
C MET A 165 14.33 -4.68 4.77
N PRO A 166 14.59 -4.68 6.10
CA PRO A 166 14.54 -5.90 6.89
C PRO A 166 13.21 -6.65 6.76
N ARG A 167 12.07 -5.93 6.88
CA ARG A 167 10.75 -6.57 6.73
C ARG A 167 10.47 -7.05 5.31
N THR A 168 11.06 -6.42 4.31
CA THR A 168 10.92 -6.83 2.90
C THR A 168 11.69 -8.11 2.63
N GLU A 169 12.92 -8.22 3.13
CA GLU A 169 13.77 -9.41 2.99
C GLU A 169 13.14 -10.66 3.63
N GLU A 170 12.49 -10.48 4.79
CA GLU A 170 11.73 -11.55 5.45
C GLU A 170 10.60 -12.14 4.60
N LEU A 171 10.10 -11.39 3.60
CA LEU A 171 9.01 -11.77 2.71
C LEU A 171 9.48 -12.17 1.31
N SER A 172 10.79 -12.35 1.11
CA SER A 172 11.39 -12.81 -0.17
C SER A 172 10.77 -14.12 -0.69
N PHE A 173 10.29 -15.00 0.20
CA PHE A 173 9.59 -16.22 -0.16
C PHE A 173 8.25 -16.00 -0.88
N LEU A 174 7.62 -14.83 -0.73
CA LEU A 174 6.43 -14.45 -1.52
C LEU A 174 6.84 -13.93 -2.90
N LYS A 175 7.97 -13.21 -2.97
CA LYS A 175 8.46 -12.60 -4.20
C LYS A 175 8.72 -13.64 -5.30
N ARG A 176 9.27 -14.80 -4.96
CA ARG A 176 9.55 -15.88 -5.92
C ARG A 176 8.31 -16.38 -6.68
N ASN A 177 7.12 -16.29 -6.06
CA ASN A 177 5.89 -16.77 -6.68
C ASN A 177 5.46 -15.88 -7.86
N PHE A 178 5.97 -14.64 -7.94
CA PHE A 178 5.68 -13.74 -9.05
C PHE A 178 6.39 -14.14 -10.35
N ASP A 179 7.41 -15.00 -10.29
CA ASP A 179 8.12 -15.45 -11.49
C ASP A 179 7.25 -16.36 -12.37
N ASP A 180 6.31 -17.09 -11.76
CA ASP A 180 5.37 -17.98 -12.45
C ASP A 180 3.97 -17.36 -12.63
N LEU A 181 3.80 -16.11 -12.21
CA LEU A 181 2.56 -15.35 -12.36
C LEU A 181 2.52 -14.76 -13.77
N THR A 182 1.40 -14.94 -14.48
CA THR A 182 1.21 -14.43 -15.84
C THR A 182 -0.09 -13.63 -15.94
N ILE A 183 -0.19 -12.79 -16.96
CA ILE A 183 -1.37 -11.95 -17.20
C ILE A 183 -1.70 -11.89 -18.70
N ASP A 184 -2.98 -12.06 -19.06
CA ASP A 184 -3.50 -11.77 -20.41
C ASP A 184 -3.57 -10.25 -20.60
N VAL A 185 -2.53 -9.68 -21.21
CA VAL A 185 -2.41 -8.24 -21.45
C VAL A 185 -3.46 -7.77 -22.46
N GLU A 186 -3.69 -8.54 -23.51
CA GLU A 186 -4.64 -8.15 -24.57
C GLU A 186 -6.08 -8.15 -24.05
N GLY A 187 -6.47 -9.21 -23.32
CA GLY A 187 -7.75 -9.28 -22.63
C GLY A 187 -7.94 -8.13 -21.64
N ALA A 188 -6.92 -7.82 -20.84
CA ALA A 188 -6.98 -6.72 -19.90
C ALA A 188 -7.10 -5.35 -20.59
N ILE A 189 -6.41 -5.13 -21.71
CA ILE A 189 -6.51 -3.88 -22.50
C ILE A 189 -7.91 -3.74 -23.12
N ARG A 190 -8.50 -4.82 -23.65
CA ARG A 190 -9.89 -4.79 -24.18
C ARG A 190 -10.89 -4.34 -23.10
N ASP A 191 -10.83 -4.98 -21.93
CA ASP A 191 -11.72 -4.63 -20.81
C ASP A 191 -11.49 -3.20 -20.31
N LEU A 192 -10.23 -2.76 -20.24
CA LEU A 192 -9.90 -1.39 -19.85
C LEU A 192 -10.43 -0.36 -20.84
N SER A 193 -10.34 -0.65 -22.13
CA SER A 193 -10.82 0.23 -23.21
C SER A 193 -12.34 0.36 -23.15
N GLU A 194 -13.06 -0.75 -22.93
CA GLU A 194 -14.52 -0.70 -22.73
C GLU A 194 -14.89 0.11 -21.48
N MET A 195 -14.16 -0.08 -20.38
CA MET A 195 -14.39 0.64 -19.13
C MET A 195 -14.14 2.14 -19.29
N ALA A 196 -13.08 2.54 -20.01
CA ALA A 196 -12.80 3.93 -20.31
C ALA A 196 -13.87 4.55 -21.21
N ARG A 197 -14.36 3.82 -22.23
CA ARG A 197 -15.47 4.27 -23.07
C ARG A 197 -16.72 4.58 -22.24
N LYS A 198 -17.11 3.66 -21.35
CA LYS A 198 -18.27 3.85 -20.45
C LYS A 198 -18.09 5.08 -19.55
N GLU A 199 -16.91 5.22 -18.94
CA GLU A 199 -16.63 6.39 -18.10
C GLU A 199 -16.69 7.71 -18.90
N SER A 200 -16.20 7.73 -20.14
CA SER A 200 -16.32 8.90 -21.02
C SER A 200 -17.77 9.21 -21.37
N GLU A 201 -18.59 8.20 -21.65
CA GLU A 201 -20.04 8.34 -21.91
C GLU A 201 -20.78 8.90 -20.69
N GLU A 202 -20.32 8.58 -19.48
CA GLU A 202 -20.80 9.14 -18.21
C GLU A 202 -20.26 10.55 -17.91
N GLY A 203 -19.51 11.16 -18.83
CA GLY A 203 -18.99 12.53 -18.70
C GLY A 203 -17.63 12.65 -18.01
N ASN A 204 -16.91 11.55 -17.77
CA ASN A 204 -15.56 11.61 -17.22
C ASN A 204 -14.55 12.06 -18.29
N CYS A 205 -14.15 13.33 -18.22
CA CYS A 205 -13.21 13.94 -19.17
C CYS A 205 -11.74 13.46 -19.06
N TYR A 206 -11.41 12.64 -18.07
CA TYR A 206 -10.06 12.07 -17.86
C TYR A 206 -10.06 10.53 -17.80
N ALA A 207 -11.01 9.91 -18.51
CA ALA A 207 -11.11 8.45 -18.59
C ALA A 207 -9.85 7.79 -19.17
N HIS A 208 -9.18 8.44 -20.13
CA HIS A 208 -7.93 7.94 -20.73
C HIS A 208 -6.78 7.89 -19.72
N GLU A 209 -6.64 8.92 -18.90
CA GLU A 209 -5.63 8.94 -17.83
C GLU A 209 -5.90 7.82 -16.82
N ARG A 210 -7.17 7.56 -16.48
CA ARG A 210 -7.54 6.43 -15.61
C ARG A 210 -7.24 5.08 -16.25
N LEU A 211 -7.45 4.94 -17.56
CA LEU A 211 -7.04 3.75 -18.33
C LEU A 211 -5.55 3.51 -18.15
N ASN A 212 -4.71 4.52 -18.43
CA ASN A 212 -3.26 4.39 -18.31
C ASN A 212 -2.79 4.13 -16.87
N CYS A 213 -3.46 4.71 -15.87
CA CYS A 213 -3.20 4.40 -14.45
C CYS A 213 -3.43 2.91 -14.13
N ARG A 214 -4.48 2.31 -14.70
CA ARG A 214 -4.88 0.91 -14.48
C ARG A 214 -4.09 -0.07 -15.35
N LEU A 215 -3.63 0.35 -16.51
CA LEU A 215 -2.73 -0.41 -17.38
C LEU A 215 -1.33 -0.58 -16.75
N HIS A 216 -0.88 0.41 -15.98
CA HIS A 216 0.45 0.38 -15.37
C HIS A 216 0.75 -0.89 -14.52
N PRO A 217 -0.08 -1.34 -13.56
CA PRO A 217 0.17 -2.58 -12.83
C PRO A 217 0.11 -3.84 -13.72
N ILE A 218 -0.64 -3.83 -14.84
CA ILE A 218 -0.69 -4.93 -15.80
C ILE A 218 0.67 -5.08 -16.49
N LEU A 219 1.22 -3.98 -17.01
CA LEU A 219 2.52 -3.98 -17.67
C LEU A 219 3.64 -4.34 -16.68
N GLU A 220 3.57 -3.86 -15.45
CA GLU A 220 4.51 -4.26 -14.38
C GLU A 220 4.50 -5.76 -14.10
N LEU A 221 3.33 -6.41 -14.11
CA LEU A 221 3.22 -7.86 -13.98
C LEU A 221 3.80 -8.57 -15.21
N HIS A 222 3.40 -8.13 -16.41
CA HIS A 222 3.82 -8.73 -17.67
C HIS A 222 5.35 -8.70 -17.85
N HIS A 223 5.98 -7.55 -17.63
CA HIS A 223 7.43 -7.40 -17.75
C HIS A 223 8.22 -7.84 -16.51
N LYS A 224 7.53 -8.30 -15.45
CA LYS A 224 8.13 -8.67 -14.15
C LYS A 224 9.04 -7.57 -13.56
N SER A 225 8.79 -6.31 -13.94
CA SER A 225 9.59 -5.15 -13.55
C SER A 225 8.78 -4.27 -12.62
N PHE A 226 8.79 -4.63 -11.33
CA PHE A 226 8.05 -3.89 -10.31
C PHE A 226 8.83 -3.74 -9.00
N ALA A 227 8.33 -2.83 -8.16
CA ALA A 227 8.79 -2.72 -6.79
C ALA A 227 8.07 -3.76 -5.91
N PHE A 228 8.84 -4.48 -5.11
CA PHE A 228 8.36 -5.36 -4.05
C PHE A 228 8.91 -4.81 -2.74
N GLY A 229 8.03 -4.37 -1.84
CA GLY A 229 8.50 -3.70 -0.62
C GLY A 229 7.42 -3.50 0.42
N VAL A 230 7.82 -3.64 1.68
CA VAL A 230 6.98 -3.37 2.85
C VAL A 230 7.07 -1.89 3.21
N ASP A 231 5.93 -1.24 3.45
CA ASP A 231 5.92 0.15 3.89
C ASP A 231 6.33 0.30 5.38
N THR A 232 6.92 1.45 5.74
CA THR A 232 7.39 1.71 7.11
C THR A 232 6.28 2.12 8.09
N SER A 233 5.06 2.39 7.60
CA SER A 233 3.95 2.93 8.39
C SER A 233 3.01 1.86 8.93
N GLY A 234 2.24 1.21 8.06
CA GLY A 234 1.31 0.12 8.36
C GLY A 234 1.95 -1.26 8.21
N GLY A 235 3.14 -1.37 7.61
CA GLY A 235 3.84 -2.64 7.44
C GLY A 235 3.25 -3.54 6.35
N ARG A 236 2.44 -2.98 5.45
CA ARG A 236 1.80 -3.70 4.33
C ARG A 236 2.80 -3.92 3.20
N LEU A 237 2.65 -5.05 2.53
CA LEU A 237 3.43 -5.38 1.34
C LEU A 237 2.83 -4.71 0.11
N HIS A 238 3.65 -4.00 -0.66
CA HIS A 238 3.28 -3.40 -1.94
C HIS A 238 3.78 -4.24 -3.12
N THR A 239 2.85 -4.58 -4.00
CA THR A 239 3.07 -5.30 -5.26
C THR A 239 2.11 -4.76 -6.33
N PRO A 240 2.28 -5.10 -7.62
CA PRO A 240 1.29 -4.76 -8.65
C PRO A 240 -0.13 -5.28 -8.35
N LEU A 241 -0.26 -6.47 -7.72
CA LEU A 241 -1.57 -7.03 -7.35
C LEU A 241 -2.36 -6.13 -6.38
N THR A 242 -1.67 -5.42 -5.48
CA THR A 242 -2.34 -4.47 -4.57
C THR A 242 -2.92 -3.23 -5.26
N ARG A 243 -2.51 -2.95 -6.51
CA ARG A 243 -3.01 -1.84 -7.34
C ARG A 243 -3.90 -2.29 -8.49
N LEU A 244 -3.88 -3.58 -8.81
CA LEU A 244 -4.69 -4.13 -9.88
C LEU A 244 -6.18 -4.00 -9.52
N LYS A 245 -6.94 -3.37 -10.42
CA LYS A 245 -8.39 -3.23 -10.28
C LYS A 245 -9.05 -4.62 -10.24
N SER A 246 -10.02 -4.81 -9.34
CA SER A 246 -10.66 -6.11 -9.06
C SER A 246 -11.15 -6.83 -10.31
N GLU A 247 -11.80 -6.11 -11.22
CA GLU A 247 -12.38 -6.63 -12.46
C GLU A 247 -11.34 -7.12 -13.47
N LEU A 248 -10.06 -6.74 -13.30
CA LEU A 248 -8.95 -7.14 -14.16
C LEU A 248 -8.20 -8.36 -13.60
N ARG A 249 -8.55 -8.82 -12.40
CA ARG A 249 -7.87 -9.96 -11.74
C ARG A 249 -8.09 -11.28 -12.48
N LYS A 250 -9.21 -11.44 -13.17
CA LYS A 250 -9.53 -12.59 -14.02
C LYS A 250 -8.50 -12.86 -15.12
N HIS A 251 -7.74 -11.84 -15.51
CA HIS A 251 -6.67 -11.95 -16.50
C HIS A 251 -5.38 -12.52 -15.91
N VAL A 252 -5.27 -12.68 -14.59
CA VAL A 252 -4.06 -13.14 -13.90
C VAL A 252 -4.15 -14.61 -13.55
N THR A 253 -3.14 -15.38 -13.93
CA THR A 253 -3.03 -16.82 -13.62
C THR A 253 -1.67 -17.16 -13.01
N TYR A 254 -1.61 -18.27 -12.28
CA TYR A 254 -0.37 -18.83 -11.77
C TYR A 254 -0.13 -20.19 -12.42
N LYS A 255 0.93 -20.32 -13.23
CA LYS A 255 1.20 -21.54 -14.02
C LYS A 255 -0.01 -22.01 -14.87
N GLY A 256 -0.79 -21.06 -15.37
CA GLY A 256 -2.03 -21.34 -16.13
C GLY A 256 -3.25 -21.67 -15.28
N GLU A 257 -3.12 -21.80 -13.95
CA GLU A 257 -4.24 -22.03 -13.04
C GLU A 257 -4.90 -20.72 -12.60
N SER A 258 -6.22 -20.76 -12.42
CA SER A 258 -6.99 -19.68 -11.81
C SER A 258 -6.60 -19.47 -10.35
N LEU A 259 -6.64 -18.21 -9.93
CA LEU A 259 -6.35 -17.80 -8.56
C LEU A 259 -7.64 -17.60 -7.76
N PHE A 260 -7.54 -17.86 -6.45
CA PHE A 260 -8.62 -17.70 -5.50
C PHE A 260 -8.13 -16.84 -4.33
N SER A 261 -8.89 -15.80 -4.00
CA SER A 261 -8.65 -15.00 -2.80
C SER A 261 -9.47 -15.51 -1.63
N ILE A 262 -8.87 -15.52 -0.45
CA ILE A 262 -9.50 -15.88 0.81
C ILE A 262 -9.48 -14.64 1.70
N ASP A 263 -10.60 -13.93 1.69
CA ASP A 263 -10.78 -12.60 2.26
C ASP A 263 -11.41 -12.67 3.65
N VAL A 264 -10.89 -11.89 4.60
CA VAL A 264 -11.51 -11.74 5.93
C VAL A 264 -12.69 -10.77 5.84
N VAL A 265 -13.89 -11.28 6.09
CA VAL A 265 -15.09 -10.45 6.14
C VAL A 265 -15.01 -9.48 7.32
N ASN A 266 -15.31 -8.20 7.06
CA ASN A 266 -15.25 -7.11 8.05
C ASN A 266 -13.89 -6.99 8.73
N SER A 267 -12.79 -7.26 8.01
CA SER A 267 -11.43 -7.37 8.57
C SER A 267 -11.07 -6.28 9.57
N GLN A 268 -11.18 -4.98 9.21
CA GLN A 268 -10.79 -3.93 10.15
C GLN A 268 -11.63 -3.89 11.44
N PRO A 269 -12.98 -3.86 11.40
CA PRO A 269 -13.80 -4.05 12.59
C PRO A 269 -13.44 -5.31 13.37
N PHE A 270 -13.27 -6.45 12.69
CA PHE A 270 -12.92 -7.71 13.32
C PHE A 270 -11.56 -7.68 14.04
N LEU A 271 -10.55 -7.01 13.49
CA LEU A 271 -9.24 -6.84 14.12
C LEU A 271 -9.29 -6.00 15.41
N THR A 272 -10.31 -5.15 15.59
CA THR A 272 -10.48 -4.39 16.84
C THR A 272 -10.72 -5.29 18.05
N ARG A 273 -11.14 -6.55 17.86
CA ARG A 273 -11.25 -7.54 18.94
C ARG A 273 -9.97 -7.65 19.77
N ALA A 274 -8.80 -7.49 19.13
CA ALA A 274 -7.52 -7.50 19.84
C ALA A 274 -7.41 -6.41 20.92
N LEU A 275 -8.29 -5.41 20.92
CA LEU A 275 -8.35 -4.34 21.92
C LEU A 275 -9.18 -4.68 23.15
N PHE A 276 -10.01 -5.72 23.11
CA PHE A 276 -11.00 -6.02 24.16
C PHE A 276 -10.70 -7.32 24.92
N PHE A 277 -9.57 -7.96 24.63
CA PHE A 277 -9.11 -9.17 25.32
C PHE A 277 -7.63 -9.03 25.69
N GLU A 278 -7.31 -9.08 26.98
CA GLU A 278 -5.95 -8.82 27.51
C GLU A 278 -4.87 -9.69 26.83
N ASN A 279 -5.11 -11.00 26.69
CA ASN A 279 -4.18 -11.90 26.01
C ASN A 279 -3.94 -11.49 24.53
N ASN A 280 -5.00 -11.11 23.82
CA ASN A 280 -4.91 -10.70 22.42
C ASN A 280 -4.26 -9.31 22.27
N PHE A 281 -4.49 -8.43 23.24
CA PHE A 281 -3.86 -7.12 23.31
C PHE A 281 -2.33 -7.25 23.48
N ILE A 282 -1.91 -8.13 24.40
CA ILE A 282 -0.49 -8.41 24.69
C ILE A 282 0.19 -9.11 23.51
N ILE A 283 -0.39 -10.19 22.99
CA ILE A 283 0.24 -10.97 21.90
C ILE A 283 0.42 -10.14 20.62
N ASN A 284 -0.48 -9.19 20.36
CA ASN A 284 -0.36 -8.28 19.23
C ASN A 284 0.56 -7.08 19.50
N LYS A 285 1.11 -6.94 20.71
CA LYS A 285 1.96 -5.81 21.12
C LYS A 285 1.29 -4.46 20.83
N VAL A 286 0.01 -4.34 21.21
CA VAL A 286 -0.81 -3.16 20.84
C VAL A 286 -0.19 -1.85 21.36
N MET A 287 0.29 -1.84 22.61
CA MET A 287 0.95 -0.67 23.20
C MET A 287 2.19 -0.24 22.41
N ASP A 288 3.08 -1.19 22.09
CA ASP A 288 4.29 -0.92 21.31
C ASP A 288 3.94 -0.33 19.94
N LYS A 289 2.89 -0.85 19.28
CA LYS A 289 2.45 -0.40 17.96
C LYS A 289 1.81 0.99 17.97
N LEU A 290 1.08 1.34 19.03
CA LEU A 290 0.45 2.66 19.21
C LEU A 290 1.48 3.77 19.47
N PHE A 291 2.49 3.44 20.28
CA PHE A 291 3.44 4.42 20.78
C PHE A 291 4.85 4.28 20.18
N ASN A 292 5.00 3.40 19.18
CA ASN A 292 6.28 3.07 18.53
C ASN A 292 7.38 2.73 19.56
N GLY A 293 7.03 1.97 20.60
CA GLY A 293 7.93 1.57 21.68
C GLY A 293 8.32 2.68 22.67
N VAL A 294 7.81 3.91 22.52
CA VAL A 294 8.09 5.02 23.45
C VAL A 294 6.84 5.31 24.29
N PRO A 295 6.78 4.86 25.56
CA PRO A 295 5.62 5.12 26.40
C PRO A 295 5.42 6.64 26.57
N PRO A 296 4.21 7.17 26.33
CA PRO A 296 3.96 8.58 26.51
C PRO A 296 4.00 8.92 28.01
N ALA A 297 4.54 10.08 28.36
CA ALA A 297 4.44 10.67 29.70
C ALA A 297 3.02 11.20 29.94
N SER A 298 2.03 10.31 29.93
CA SER A 298 0.62 10.62 30.12
C SER A 298 -0.12 9.47 30.81
N SER A 299 -1.33 9.74 31.30
CA SER A 299 -2.22 8.71 31.87
C SER A 299 -2.88 7.81 30.83
N ILE A 300 -2.71 8.10 29.52
CA ILE A 300 -3.39 7.40 28.43
C ILE A 300 -3.08 5.89 28.40
N PRO A 301 -1.82 5.42 28.56
CA PRO A 301 -1.52 4.00 28.69
C PRO A 301 -2.32 3.29 29.80
N ILE A 302 -2.45 3.95 30.96
CA ILE A 302 -3.17 3.40 32.11
C ILE A 302 -4.66 3.30 31.79
N MET A 303 -5.24 4.34 31.16
CA MET A 303 -6.64 4.34 30.73
C MET A 303 -6.92 3.24 29.70
N ILE A 304 -6.02 3.04 28.72
CA ILE A 304 -6.15 1.96 27.74
C ILE A 304 -6.12 0.59 28.44
N LEU A 305 -5.18 0.36 29.36
CA LEU A 305 -5.10 -0.91 30.09
C LEU A 305 -6.33 -1.17 30.97
N LYS A 306 -6.89 -0.12 31.58
CA LYS A 306 -8.17 -0.19 32.29
C LYS A 306 -9.30 -0.62 31.35
N MET A 307 -9.42 0.05 30.19
CA MET A 307 -10.41 -0.29 29.16
C MET A 307 -10.29 -1.74 28.69
N VAL A 308 -9.08 -2.25 28.43
CA VAL A 308 -8.84 -3.63 27.98
C VAL A 308 -9.41 -4.67 28.97
N ARG A 309 -9.39 -4.36 30.28
CA ARG A 309 -9.86 -5.26 31.34
C ARG A 309 -11.37 -5.19 31.55
N GLU A 310 -11.95 -4.01 31.41
CA GLU A 310 -13.32 -3.72 31.84
C GLU A 310 -14.31 -3.63 30.66
N ALA A 311 -13.92 -3.03 29.53
CA ALA A 311 -14.83 -2.66 28.44
C ALA A 311 -15.62 -3.83 27.86
N ARG A 312 -15.03 -5.04 27.82
CA ARG A 312 -15.71 -6.24 27.29
C ARG A 312 -16.95 -6.66 28.09
N LEU A 313 -17.12 -6.14 29.31
CA LEU A 313 -18.26 -6.45 30.17
C LEU A 313 -19.48 -5.58 29.82
N GLU A 314 -19.27 -4.46 29.14
CA GLU A 314 -20.33 -3.53 28.76
C GLU A 314 -21.24 -4.10 27.65
N THR A 315 -22.52 -3.76 27.71
CA THR A 315 -23.55 -4.30 26.81
C THR A 315 -23.29 -3.94 25.35
N ASP A 316 -22.93 -2.68 25.07
CA ASP A 316 -22.62 -2.20 23.72
C ASP A 316 -21.41 -2.93 23.12
N THR A 317 -20.38 -3.15 23.94
CA THR A 317 -19.17 -3.87 23.53
C THR A 317 -19.47 -5.34 23.26
N LYS A 318 -20.31 -6.00 24.08
CA LYS A 318 -20.75 -7.37 23.80
C LYS A 318 -21.52 -7.48 22.48
N MET A 319 -22.43 -6.54 22.21
CA MET A 319 -23.18 -6.48 20.95
C MET A 319 -22.24 -6.31 19.76
N TYR A 320 -21.32 -5.33 19.84
CA TYR A 320 -20.31 -5.07 18.83
C TYR A 320 -19.42 -6.30 18.56
N LEU A 321 -18.85 -6.89 19.63
CA LEU A 321 -17.95 -8.04 19.55
C LEU A 321 -18.64 -9.28 18.98
N LYS A 322 -19.93 -9.51 19.28
CA LYS A 322 -20.72 -10.58 18.70
C LYS A 322 -20.86 -10.38 17.19
N SER A 323 -21.36 -9.21 16.80
CA SER A 323 -21.68 -8.88 15.41
C SER A 323 -20.46 -8.94 14.47
N ILE A 324 -19.31 -8.40 14.88
CA ILE A 324 -18.07 -8.51 14.09
C ILE A 324 -17.54 -9.95 13.99
N SER A 325 -17.82 -10.80 14.98
CA SER A 325 -17.37 -12.20 14.96
C SER A 325 -18.21 -13.07 14.02
N GLU A 326 -19.47 -12.72 13.85
CA GLU A 326 -20.43 -13.43 13.00
C GLU A 326 -20.35 -12.97 11.53
N GLY A 327 -19.56 -11.92 11.23
CA GLY A 327 -19.36 -11.44 9.87
C GLY A 327 -20.48 -10.54 9.34
N ASN A 328 -21.47 -10.20 10.17
CA ASN A 328 -22.68 -9.44 9.77
C ASN A 328 -22.70 -8.00 10.33
N PHE A 329 -21.54 -7.45 10.68
CA PHE A 329 -21.46 -6.18 11.39
C PHE A 329 -22.11 -5.01 10.68
N TYR A 330 -21.93 -4.88 9.37
CA TYR A 330 -22.50 -3.74 8.65
C TYR A 330 -24.01 -3.88 8.46
N GLU A 331 -24.51 -5.11 8.37
CA GLU A 331 -25.91 -5.46 8.30
C GLU A 331 -26.61 -5.18 9.64
N ASP A 332 -26.05 -5.72 10.74
CA ASP A 332 -26.57 -5.51 12.10
C ASP A 332 -26.50 -4.05 12.52
N PHE A 333 -25.40 -3.36 12.21
CA PHE A 333 -25.27 -1.94 12.51
C PHE A 333 -26.22 -1.10 11.67
N GLY A 334 -26.39 -1.42 10.38
CA GLY A 334 -27.39 -0.76 9.54
C GLY A 334 -28.81 -0.89 10.11
N LYS A 335 -29.17 -2.07 10.62
CA LYS A 335 -30.45 -2.30 11.30
C LYS A 335 -30.57 -1.48 12.59
N LEU A 336 -29.53 -1.48 13.43
CA LEU A 336 -29.49 -0.68 14.66
C LEU A 336 -29.72 0.82 14.38
N LEU A 337 -29.16 1.32 13.27
CA LEU A 337 -29.33 2.71 12.83
C LEU A 337 -30.74 3.03 12.35
N VAL A 338 -31.47 2.06 11.80
CA VAL A 338 -32.88 2.22 11.48
C VAL A 338 -33.71 2.19 12.77
N ASP A 339 -33.46 1.21 13.63
CA ASP A 339 -34.21 1.01 14.88
C ASP A 339 -34.11 2.21 15.82
N ASN A 340 -32.97 2.93 15.82
CA ASN A 340 -32.77 4.14 16.62
C ASN A 340 -33.13 5.46 15.90
N GLY A 341 -33.67 5.39 14.69
CA GLY A 341 -34.10 6.55 13.90
C GLY A 341 -32.97 7.36 13.24
N SER A 342 -31.73 6.85 13.20
CA SER A 342 -30.60 7.52 12.52
C SER A 342 -30.62 7.38 11.00
N LEU A 343 -31.27 6.35 10.46
CA LEU A 343 -31.43 6.08 9.03
C LEU A 343 -32.89 5.78 8.69
N ASP A 344 -33.26 6.06 7.44
CA ASP A 344 -34.61 5.81 6.92
C ASP A 344 -34.86 4.29 6.77
N PRO A 345 -35.94 3.75 7.37
CA PRO A 345 -36.31 2.34 7.26
C PRO A 345 -36.62 1.86 5.83
N LEU A 346 -36.90 2.78 4.90
CA LEU A 346 -37.19 2.45 3.50
C LEU A 346 -35.92 2.26 2.64
N LEU A 347 -34.73 2.50 3.19
CA LEU A 347 -33.49 2.33 2.45
C LEU A 347 -33.23 0.85 2.10
N PRO A 348 -32.79 0.54 0.86
CA PRO A 348 -32.39 -0.80 0.48
C PRO A 348 -31.25 -1.32 1.35
N ALA A 349 -31.24 -2.63 1.64
CA ALA A 349 -30.25 -3.27 2.51
C ALA A 349 -28.80 -2.99 2.08
N GLN A 350 -28.53 -2.93 0.77
CA GLN A 350 -27.18 -2.62 0.25
C GLN A 350 -26.74 -1.18 0.57
N GLU A 351 -27.66 -0.22 0.53
CA GLU A 351 -27.38 1.18 0.88
C GLU A 351 -27.23 1.33 2.40
N LEU A 352 -28.07 0.66 3.21
CA LEU A 352 -27.90 0.62 4.68
C LEU A 352 -26.51 0.11 5.07
N ARG A 353 -26.09 -1.01 4.47
CA ARG A 353 -24.76 -1.59 4.67
C ARG A 353 -23.65 -0.62 4.30
N LYS A 354 -23.80 0.09 3.17
CA LYS A 354 -22.84 1.11 2.71
C LYS A 354 -22.74 2.26 3.70
N ARG A 355 -23.87 2.80 4.18
CA ARG A 355 -23.91 3.86 5.19
C ARG A 355 -23.28 3.44 6.52
N ALA A 356 -23.62 2.24 7.01
CA ALA A 356 -23.02 1.67 8.22
C ALA A 356 -21.49 1.54 8.09
N LYS A 357 -21.01 1.13 6.90
CA LYS A 357 -19.58 1.06 6.58
C LYS A 357 -18.92 2.43 6.59
N ASP A 358 -19.54 3.43 5.96
CA ASP A 358 -19.03 4.81 5.91
C ASP A 358 -18.96 5.45 7.32
N ILE A 359 -19.98 5.21 8.15
CA ILE A 359 -20.03 5.64 9.54
C ILE A 359 -18.90 4.99 10.34
N THR A 360 -18.75 3.67 10.23
CA THR A 360 -17.70 2.92 10.94
C THR A 360 -16.31 3.44 10.59
N PHE A 361 -16.03 3.63 9.30
CA PHE A 361 -14.73 4.13 8.87
C PHE A 361 -14.51 5.59 9.25
N SER A 362 -15.55 6.41 9.25
CA SER A 362 -15.47 7.78 9.78
C SER A 362 -15.03 7.76 11.25
N SER A 363 -15.54 6.84 12.07
CA SER A 363 -15.16 6.68 13.48
C SER A 363 -13.73 6.16 13.67
N ILE A 364 -13.24 5.28 12.80
CA ILE A 364 -11.87 4.74 12.85
C ILE A 364 -10.85 5.81 12.39
N TYR A 365 -11.10 6.47 11.26
CA TYR A 365 -10.09 7.28 10.57
C TYR A 365 -10.11 8.77 10.91
N SER A 366 -11.23 9.30 11.43
CA SER A 366 -11.33 10.73 11.71
C SER A 366 -10.60 11.16 12.99
N PRO A 367 -10.08 12.40 13.04
CA PRO A 367 -9.64 13.04 14.27
C PRO A 367 -10.73 13.10 15.33
N ASN A 368 -10.33 13.08 16.61
CA ASN A 368 -11.27 13.07 17.73
C ASN A 368 -12.08 14.38 17.79
N GLU A 369 -11.49 15.49 17.36
CA GLU A 369 -12.11 16.82 17.31
C GLU A 369 -13.29 16.88 16.33
N HIS A 370 -13.35 15.96 15.36
CA HIS A 370 -14.40 15.94 14.35
C HIS A 370 -15.77 15.53 14.90
N ILE A 371 -15.85 14.96 16.11
CA ILE A 371 -17.13 14.58 16.73
C ILE A 371 -18.09 15.78 16.88
N GLY A 372 -17.56 16.99 17.04
CA GLY A 372 -18.39 18.20 17.20
C GLY A 372 -19.21 18.57 15.97
N PHE A 373 -18.72 18.21 14.76
CA PHE A 373 -19.33 18.63 13.49
C PHE A 373 -19.59 17.50 12.50
N ASN A 374 -19.05 16.29 12.73
CA ASN A 374 -19.31 15.12 11.90
C ASN A 374 -20.41 14.24 12.54
N PRO A 375 -21.65 14.27 12.01
CA PRO A 375 -22.77 13.50 12.58
C PRO A 375 -22.52 11.99 12.56
N THR A 376 -21.75 11.47 11.58
CA THR A 376 -21.46 10.03 11.49
C THR A 376 -20.70 9.51 12.71
N ILE A 377 -19.75 10.30 13.24
CA ILE A 377 -18.98 9.91 14.42
C ILE A 377 -19.87 9.87 15.66
N ARG A 378 -20.79 10.84 15.80
CA ARG A 378 -21.75 10.87 16.91
C ARG A 378 -22.66 9.65 16.87
N ILE A 379 -23.23 9.34 15.71
CA ILE A 379 -24.08 8.16 15.51
C ILE A 379 -23.37 6.87 15.97
N PHE A 380 -22.10 6.69 15.61
CA PHE A 380 -21.33 5.53 16.08
C PHE A 380 -21.07 5.57 17.59
N ALA A 381 -20.72 6.74 18.14
CA ALA A 381 -20.49 6.92 19.57
C ALA A 381 -21.74 6.69 20.41
N ASP A 382 -22.92 7.03 19.89
CA ASP A 382 -24.21 6.81 20.54
C ASP A 382 -24.59 5.32 20.49
N ALA A 383 -24.29 4.63 19.38
CA ALA A 383 -24.56 3.20 19.22
C ALA A 383 -23.60 2.31 20.01
N PHE A 384 -22.31 2.67 20.08
CA PHE A 384 -21.26 1.89 20.73
C PHE A 384 -20.33 2.78 21.58
N PRO A 385 -20.83 3.38 22.68
CA PRO A 385 -20.10 4.37 23.46
C PRO A 385 -18.78 3.87 24.05
N THR A 386 -18.76 2.65 24.60
CA THR A 386 -17.57 2.05 25.19
C THR A 386 -16.54 1.71 24.12
N VAL A 387 -17.01 1.17 22.99
CA VAL A 387 -16.15 0.86 21.83
C VAL A 387 -15.52 2.13 21.28
N TYR A 388 -16.33 3.19 21.13
CA TYR A 388 -15.86 4.48 20.64
C TYR A 388 -14.87 5.14 21.60
N GLU A 389 -15.07 5.07 22.92
CA GLU A 389 -14.10 5.59 23.89
C GLU A 389 -12.75 4.88 23.77
N MET A 390 -12.73 3.56 23.54
CA MET A 390 -11.49 2.83 23.23
C MET A 390 -10.81 3.37 21.97
N PHE A 391 -11.57 3.58 20.88
CA PHE A 391 -11.01 4.13 19.63
C PHE A 391 -10.47 5.55 19.84
N LYS A 392 -11.20 6.39 20.58
CA LYS A 392 -10.80 7.76 20.90
C LYS A 392 -9.51 7.80 21.70
N LEU A 393 -9.36 6.95 22.73
CA LEU A 393 -8.14 6.86 23.56
C LEU A 393 -6.91 6.48 22.72
N THR A 394 -7.05 5.55 21.79
CA THR A 394 -5.94 5.14 20.89
C THR A 394 -5.51 6.23 19.91
N LYS A 395 -6.36 7.22 19.66
CA LYS A 395 -6.12 8.37 18.77
C LYS A 395 -5.71 9.66 19.52
N THR A 396 -5.64 9.63 20.86
CA THR A 396 -5.39 10.83 21.66
C THR A 396 -4.05 11.50 21.35
N GLY A 397 -4.10 12.83 21.25
CA GLY A 397 -2.97 13.73 21.01
C GLY A 397 -3.08 14.49 19.69
N LYS A 398 -2.56 15.72 19.66
CA LYS A 398 -2.61 16.59 18.48
C LYS A 398 -1.96 15.91 17.27
N GLY A 399 -2.74 15.77 16.19
CA GLY A 399 -2.28 15.13 14.94
C GLY A 399 -2.03 13.62 15.04
N LYS A 400 -2.56 12.94 16.07
CA LYS A 400 -2.37 11.49 16.30
C LYS A 400 -3.55 10.62 15.87
N HIS A 401 -4.51 11.19 15.14
CA HIS A 401 -5.68 10.49 14.62
C HIS A 401 -5.34 9.24 13.77
N ASN A 402 -4.19 9.25 13.11
CA ASN A 402 -3.71 8.12 12.30
C ASN A 402 -3.18 6.94 13.13
N ARG A 403 -2.97 7.07 14.45
CA ARG A 403 -2.45 5.99 15.30
C ARG A 403 -3.31 4.75 15.28
N PHE A 404 -4.62 4.90 15.42
CA PHE A 404 -5.54 3.78 15.45
C PHE A 404 -5.68 3.09 14.09
N PRO A 405 -5.89 3.81 12.96
CA PRO A 405 -5.74 3.26 11.62
C PRO A 405 -4.44 2.47 11.40
N LEU A 406 -3.29 3.06 11.76
CA LEU A 406 -1.99 2.42 11.59
C LEU A 406 -1.83 1.20 12.50
N LEU A 407 -2.40 1.22 13.72
CA LEU A 407 -2.42 0.05 14.60
C LEU A 407 -3.14 -1.11 13.91
N LEU A 408 -4.35 -0.89 13.38
CA LEU A 408 -5.12 -1.94 12.70
C LEU A 408 -4.36 -2.48 11.48
N GLN A 409 -3.74 -1.60 10.68
CA GLN A 409 -2.90 -2.01 9.54
C GLN A 409 -1.66 -2.82 9.97
N LYS A 410 -1.02 -2.45 11.09
CA LYS A 410 0.12 -3.19 11.66
C LYS A 410 -0.30 -4.57 12.17
N ILE A 411 -1.46 -4.69 12.82
CA ILE A 411 -2.01 -5.98 13.25
C ILE A 411 -2.33 -6.84 12.02
N GLU A 412 -3.03 -6.28 11.04
CA GLU A 412 -3.39 -6.93 9.77
C GLU A 412 -2.14 -7.49 9.07
N SER A 413 -1.15 -6.64 8.81
CA SER A 413 0.03 -7.02 8.04
C SER A 413 0.93 -8.02 8.79
N ASP A 414 1.08 -7.87 10.11
CA ASP A 414 1.80 -8.86 10.93
C ASP A 414 1.12 -10.22 10.87
N LEU A 415 -0.21 -10.26 11.05
CA LEU A 415 -0.98 -11.50 11.07
C LEU A 415 -0.94 -12.19 9.70
N MET A 416 -1.22 -11.48 8.61
CA MET A 416 -1.30 -12.08 7.29
C MET A 416 0.08 -12.47 6.76
N LEU A 417 1.07 -11.57 6.82
CA LEU A 417 2.36 -11.77 6.16
C LEU A 417 3.34 -12.54 7.05
N ARG A 418 3.55 -12.08 8.29
CA ARG A 418 4.62 -12.57 9.17
C ARG A 418 4.21 -13.76 10.03
N VAL A 419 2.92 -13.94 10.28
CA VAL A 419 2.38 -15.11 10.99
C VAL A 419 1.87 -16.14 9.99
N ILE A 420 0.80 -15.85 9.26
CA ILE A 420 0.09 -16.86 8.46
C ILE A 420 0.92 -17.29 7.24
N CYS A 421 1.28 -16.38 6.33
CA CYS A 421 2.03 -16.72 5.13
C CYS A 421 3.39 -17.37 5.46
N LYS A 422 4.12 -16.84 6.43
CA LYS A 422 5.41 -17.40 6.88
C LYS A 422 5.26 -18.83 7.43
N LYS A 423 4.16 -19.12 8.15
CA LYS A 423 3.89 -20.46 8.67
C LYS A 423 3.45 -21.43 7.57
N ILE A 424 2.62 -20.98 6.63
CA ILE A 424 2.25 -21.80 5.45
C ILE A 424 3.51 -22.14 4.67
N ASN A 425 4.33 -21.15 4.28
CA ASN A 425 5.54 -21.39 3.50
C ASN A 425 6.56 -22.30 4.22
N LYS A 426 6.65 -22.23 5.55
CA LYS A 426 7.51 -23.14 6.32
C LYS A 426 7.02 -24.59 6.29
N THR A 427 5.70 -24.80 6.35
CA THR A 427 5.11 -26.14 6.40
C THR A 427 4.90 -26.74 5.01
N TYR A 428 4.52 -25.91 4.05
CA TYR A 428 4.14 -26.26 2.68
C TYR A 428 4.75 -25.25 1.69
N PRO A 429 6.06 -25.32 1.41
CA PRO A 429 6.75 -24.36 0.56
C PRO A 429 6.28 -24.37 -0.90
N GLN A 430 5.60 -25.43 -1.34
CA GLN A 430 5.03 -25.58 -2.68
C GLN A 430 3.75 -24.77 -2.89
N ILE A 431 3.07 -24.33 -1.83
CA ILE A 431 1.82 -23.56 -1.95
C ILE A 431 2.15 -22.16 -2.48
N PRO A 432 1.61 -21.76 -3.65
CA PRO A 432 1.78 -20.39 -4.13
C PRO A 432 0.97 -19.46 -3.23
N LEU A 433 1.63 -18.41 -2.76
CA LEU A 433 1.04 -17.41 -1.87
C LEU A 433 1.27 -16.02 -2.45
N PHE A 434 0.17 -15.28 -2.56
CA PHE A 434 0.15 -13.84 -2.79
C PHE A 434 -0.76 -13.18 -1.76
N THR A 435 -0.67 -11.87 -1.61
CA THR A 435 -1.50 -11.13 -0.65
C THR A 435 -2.00 -9.83 -1.22
N ILE A 436 -3.25 -9.50 -0.92
CA ILE A 436 -3.82 -8.17 -1.08
C ILE A 436 -4.39 -7.79 0.29
N HIS A 437 -3.60 -7.05 1.08
CA HIS A 437 -3.96 -6.63 2.43
C HIS A 437 -4.35 -7.81 3.35
N ASP A 438 -5.62 -7.89 3.72
CA ASP A 438 -6.28 -8.90 4.54
C ASP A 438 -6.68 -10.17 3.78
N SER A 439 -6.33 -10.26 2.51
CA SER A 439 -6.60 -11.37 1.62
C SER A 439 -5.34 -12.18 1.33
N ILE A 440 -5.45 -13.51 1.41
CA ILE A 440 -4.40 -14.44 0.95
C ILE A 440 -4.91 -15.14 -0.31
N ILE A 441 -4.08 -15.13 -1.35
CA ILE A 441 -4.40 -15.67 -2.67
C ILE A 441 -3.55 -16.90 -2.94
N THR A 442 -4.19 -17.95 -3.45
CA THR A 442 -3.56 -19.22 -3.81
C THR A 442 -4.33 -19.91 -4.95
N THR A 443 -3.97 -21.13 -5.31
CA THR A 443 -4.70 -21.95 -6.30
C THR A 443 -5.69 -22.88 -5.62
N GLU A 444 -6.66 -23.39 -6.41
CA GLU A 444 -7.79 -24.19 -5.92
C GLU A 444 -7.42 -25.33 -4.96
N PRO A 445 -6.40 -26.16 -5.23
CA PRO A 445 -6.08 -27.31 -4.36
C PRO A 445 -5.67 -26.91 -2.93
N TYR A 446 -5.25 -25.66 -2.73
CA TYR A 446 -4.68 -25.19 -1.47
C TYR A 446 -5.62 -24.31 -0.66
N ILE A 447 -6.82 -23.99 -1.17
CA ILE A 447 -7.77 -23.09 -0.50
C ILE A 447 -8.04 -23.55 0.94
N GLU A 448 -8.35 -24.83 1.15
CA GLU A 448 -8.67 -25.36 2.48
C GLU A 448 -7.47 -25.28 3.43
N THR A 449 -6.27 -25.57 2.92
CA THR A 449 -5.04 -25.49 3.72
C THR A 449 -4.81 -24.05 4.18
N VAL A 450 -4.93 -23.07 3.27
CA VAL A 450 -4.76 -21.66 3.62
C VAL A 450 -5.85 -21.20 4.59
N ARG A 451 -7.11 -21.57 4.35
CA ARG A 451 -8.26 -21.26 5.23
C ARG A 451 -8.02 -21.76 6.66
N ASN A 452 -7.54 -22.99 6.82
CA ASN A 452 -7.22 -23.57 8.12
C ASN A 452 -6.13 -22.81 8.85
N PHE A 453 -5.10 -22.33 8.15
CA PHE A 453 -4.07 -21.48 8.75
C PHE A 453 -4.63 -20.11 9.17
N ILE A 454 -5.46 -19.48 8.33
CA ILE A 454 -6.12 -18.22 8.68
C ILE A 454 -6.96 -18.40 9.95
N ASN A 455 -7.83 -19.41 10.00
CA ASN A 455 -8.67 -19.70 11.16
C ASN A 455 -7.85 -19.95 12.42
N LYS A 456 -6.86 -20.85 12.34
CA LYS A 456 -5.99 -21.20 13.48
C LYS A 456 -5.27 -19.99 14.07
N TYR A 457 -4.60 -19.20 13.23
CA TYR A 457 -3.80 -18.07 13.70
C TYR A 457 -4.65 -16.86 14.06
N THR A 458 -5.78 -16.64 13.39
CA THR A 458 -6.71 -15.59 13.78
C THR A 458 -7.37 -15.90 15.12
N ARG A 459 -7.76 -17.16 15.38
CA ARG A 459 -8.22 -17.61 16.70
C ARG A 459 -7.18 -17.32 17.79
N LYS A 460 -5.90 -17.60 17.51
CA LYS A 460 -4.80 -17.35 18.45
C LYS A 460 -4.55 -15.87 18.71
N TYR A 461 -4.44 -15.05 17.66
CA TYR A 461 -4.00 -13.66 17.78
C TYR A 461 -5.17 -12.69 18.03
N ILE A 462 -6.36 -12.96 17.50
CA ILE A 462 -7.55 -12.10 17.60
C ILE A 462 -8.61 -12.68 18.56
N GLY A 463 -8.46 -13.94 18.97
CA GLY A 463 -9.33 -14.58 19.97
C GLY A 463 -10.58 -15.24 19.37
N LYS A 464 -10.74 -15.22 18.05
CA LYS A 464 -11.87 -15.81 17.33
C LYS A 464 -11.48 -16.15 15.89
N GLU A 465 -12.16 -17.10 15.28
CA GLU A 465 -12.06 -17.35 13.84
C GLU A 465 -12.87 -16.28 13.07
N PRO A 466 -12.35 -15.78 11.95
CA PRO A 466 -13.07 -14.84 11.12
C PRO A 466 -14.09 -15.58 10.26
N THR A 467 -15.09 -14.85 9.78
CA THR A 467 -15.83 -15.27 8.59
C THR A 467 -14.96 -15.02 7.36
N LEU A 468 -14.81 -16.03 6.51
CA LEU A 468 -13.97 -15.98 5.32
C LEU A 468 -14.83 -16.03 4.06
N LYS A 469 -14.55 -15.13 3.12
CA LYS A 469 -15.12 -15.15 1.77
C LYS A 469 -14.08 -15.68 0.80
N ILE A 470 -14.47 -16.60 -0.06
CA ILE A 470 -13.60 -17.13 -1.12
C ILE A 470 -14.10 -16.55 -2.43
N GLU A 471 -13.22 -15.89 -3.17
CA GLU A 471 -13.52 -15.33 -4.48
C GLU A 471 -12.58 -15.93 -5.51
N LYS A 472 -13.16 -16.56 -6.55
CA LYS A 472 -12.41 -16.95 -7.73
C LYS A 472 -12.13 -15.72 -8.58
N TRP A 473 -10.94 -15.63 -9.16
CA TRP A 473 -10.59 -14.59 -10.11
C TRP A 473 -11.12 -14.98 -11.49
N GLU A 474 -12.35 -14.58 -11.81
CA GLU A 474 -13.06 -14.87 -13.07
C GLU A 474 -13.77 -13.65 -13.68
#